data_AF-A0A0B7BG94-F1
#
_entry.id   AF-A0A0B7BG94-F1
#
_cell.length_a   1.000
_cell.length_b   1.000
_cell.length_c   1.000
_cell.angle_alpha   90.00
_cell.angle_beta   90.00
_cell.angle_gamma   90.00
#
_symmetry.space_group_name_H-M   'P 1'
#
loop_
_entity.id
_entity.type
_entity.pdbx_description
1 polymer ?
#
loop_
_entity_poly.entity_id
_entity_poly.type
_entity_poly.pdbx_seq_one_letter_code
_entity_poly.pdbx_strand_id
1 'polypeptide(L)'
;MPKKIVHYEIQHFQSCEQFDLAYERCEKKATHKNYCNVDDLPERIQEDTLRQFIKIRCDLTVLIEIPTSDGIRCGSGFIQKIEHIENAPCPCPNCKDNAVIGYGKVTLSTALCVVKEDDDAAKCKVRLFYDNENSEISIIYGLSSHSRDEDEDWCAVVCVTHDNELLKSLTNALNQHWTLGRKLKEQHQDENSNEVVVIAHPHGGPKKISFGKGKMCDFAKEVRDDQLWCFYSYDATTCDGSSGGPVYVMGRWNDGFGYWFGHAHNHCGIDNRSDSSSTVGVDSTYDQVTKSFSTINMNKKENQKLSDTIQQEFSNTSQTVTVIDKMNVDKVDKSHTSTYIDNYRSDIVNSSHTLSYTGWFKCNFYICKYNVLDINLESDFFCFIERSISTIC
;
A
#
# COMPACT_ATOMS: atom_id res chain seq x y z
N MET A 1 7.79 -25.77 13.98
CA MET A 1 9.10 -25.66 13.32
C MET A 1 9.92 -24.63 14.09
N PRO A 2 11.24 -24.79 14.28
CA PRO A 2 12.05 -23.77 14.96
C PRO A 2 12.01 -22.46 14.19
N LYS A 3 11.74 -21.32 14.86
CA LYS A 3 11.82 -19.98 14.26
C LYS A 3 13.25 -19.80 13.75
N LYS A 4 13.41 -19.58 12.44
CA LYS A 4 14.73 -19.30 11.84
C LYS A 4 15.19 -17.96 12.40
N ILE A 5 16.38 -17.92 13.01
CA ILE A 5 16.98 -16.65 13.43
C ILE A 5 17.30 -15.87 12.16
N VAL A 6 16.62 -14.74 11.98
CA VAL A 6 16.85 -13.82 10.87
C VAL A 6 17.71 -12.68 11.40
N HIS A 7 18.85 -12.43 10.75
CA HIS A 7 19.63 -11.22 10.98
C HIS A 7 19.07 -10.13 10.07
N TYR A 8 18.80 -8.97 10.67
CA TYR A 8 18.16 -7.84 10.02
C TYR A 8 19.15 -6.69 9.85
N GLU A 9 19.06 -5.98 8.73
CA GLU A 9 19.80 -4.73 8.47
C GLU A 9 19.31 -3.63 9.43
N ILE A 10 19.89 -3.61 10.63
CA ILE A 10 19.62 -2.63 11.68
C ILE A 10 20.90 -1.87 11.99
N GLN A 11 20.79 -0.54 12.01
CA GLN A 11 21.91 0.31 12.37
C GLN A 11 21.81 0.83 13.80
N HIS A 12 22.95 0.83 14.47
CA HIS A 12 23.14 1.48 15.75
C HIS A 12 24.17 2.60 15.57
N PHE A 13 23.76 3.82 15.89
CA PHE A 13 24.60 5.01 15.92
C PHE A 13 24.81 5.45 17.34
N GLN A 14 25.89 6.16 17.66
CA GLN A 14 25.95 6.91 18.91
C GLN A 14 25.21 8.26 18.79
N SER A 15 25.15 8.84 17.58
CA SER A 15 24.38 10.05 17.27
C SER A 15 24.05 10.15 15.77
N CYS A 16 23.02 10.93 15.42
CA CYS A 16 22.63 11.18 14.01
C CYS A 16 23.72 11.91 13.20
N GLU A 17 24.68 12.58 13.87
CA GLU A 17 25.84 13.23 13.25
C GLU A 17 26.89 12.23 12.73
N GLN A 18 26.68 10.93 12.95
CA GLN A 18 27.58 9.88 12.47
C GLN A 18 27.18 9.31 11.10
N PHE A 19 26.21 9.92 10.41
CA PHE A 19 25.81 9.51 9.06
C PHE A 19 27.01 9.42 8.11
N ASP A 20 27.85 10.45 8.04
CA ASP A 20 29.01 10.47 7.12
C ASP A 20 29.97 9.29 7.40
N LEU A 21 30.21 8.99 8.68
CA LEU A 21 31.08 7.89 9.08
C LEU A 21 30.49 6.53 8.71
N ALA A 22 29.19 6.34 8.90
CA ALA A 22 28.51 5.11 8.50
C ALA A 22 28.45 4.95 6.98
N TYR A 23 28.17 6.03 6.26
CA TYR A 23 28.18 6.07 4.82
C TYR A 23 29.56 5.69 4.26
N GLU A 24 30.63 6.23 4.85
CA GLU A 24 32.01 5.96 4.46
C GLU A 24 32.46 4.52 4.77
N ARG A 25 31.94 3.93 5.85
CA ARG A 25 32.26 2.55 6.29
C ARG A 25 31.33 1.48 5.71
N CYS A 26 30.30 1.88 4.97
CA CYS A 26 29.33 0.96 4.41
C CYS A 26 29.99 -0.06 3.47
N GLU A 27 29.77 -1.35 3.70
CA GLU A 27 30.26 -2.42 2.81
C GLU A 27 29.66 -2.31 1.40
N LYS A 28 28.44 -1.75 1.30
CA LYS A 28 27.72 -1.49 0.05
C LYS A 28 28.11 -0.14 -0.59
N LYS A 29 29.18 0.55 -0.15
CA LYS A 29 29.56 1.89 -0.67
C LYS A 29 29.65 1.98 -2.19
N ALA A 30 30.12 0.92 -2.86
CA ALA A 30 30.22 0.89 -4.32
C ALA A 30 28.87 1.02 -5.05
N THR A 31 27.75 0.66 -4.40
CA THR A 31 26.41 0.77 -4.97
C THR A 31 25.75 2.10 -4.65
N HIS A 32 26.30 2.91 -3.74
CA HIS A 32 25.70 4.19 -3.34
C HIS A 32 25.49 5.18 -4.50
N LYS A 33 26.28 5.06 -5.58
CA LYS A 33 26.10 5.83 -6.83
C LYS A 33 24.75 5.58 -7.53
N ASN A 34 24.03 4.53 -7.15
CA ASN A 34 22.72 4.19 -7.69
C ASN A 34 21.57 4.90 -6.95
N TYR A 35 21.87 5.60 -5.85
CA TYR A 35 20.91 6.48 -5.20
C TYR A 35 20.80 7.79 -5.98
N CYS A 36 19.59 8.33 -6.02
CA CYS A 36 19.36 9.71 -6.41
C CYS A 36 18.63 10.48 -5.30
N ASN A 37 18.70 11.81 -5.39
CA ASN A 37 17.97 12.71 -4.51
C ASN A 37 16.53 12.90 -5.03
N VAL A 38 15.64 13.42 -4.17
CA VAL A 38 14.23 13.70 -4.50
C VAL A 38 14.09 14.63 -5.71
N ASP A 39 15.01 15.58 -5.86
CA ASP A 39 15.00 16.54 -6.96
C ASP A 39 15.77 16.11 -8.22
N ASP A 40 16.52 15.01 -8.13
CA ASP A 40 17.42 14.53 -9.19
C ASP A 40 16.98 13.15 -9.71
N LEU A 41 15.70 13.03 -10.04
CA LEU A 41 15.13 11.79 -10.57
C LEU A 41 15.66 11.53 -11.99
N PRO A 42 15.99 10.26 -12.34
CA PRO A 42 16.55 9.93 -13.64
C PRO A 42 15.54 10.16 -14.77
N GLU A 43 16.04 10.47 -15.98
CA GLU A 43 15.23 10.81 -17.15
C GLU A 43 14.18 9.75 -17.53
N ARG A 44 14.46 8.47 -17.29
CA ARG A 44 13.50 7.39 -17.53
C ARG A 44 12.20 7.48 -16.72
N ILE A 45 12.18 8.32 -15.67
CA ILE A 45 11.04 8.58 -14.78
C ILE A 45 10.33 9.91 -15.15
N GLN A 46 10.62 10.49 -16.32
CA GLN A 46 10.06 11.78 -16.73
C GLN A 46 8.56 11.78 -17.04
N GLU A 47 7.88 10.63 -17.03
CA GLU A 47 6.42 10.67 -17.06
C GLU A 47 5.91 11.48 -15.86
N ASP A 48 5.21 12.58 -16.15
CA ASP A 48 4.78 13.54 -15.13
C ASP A 48 4.01 12.88 -13.99
N THR A 49 3.15 11.90 -14.30
CA THR A 49 2.36 11.19 -13.29
C THR A 49 3.27 10.39 -12.34
N LEU A 50 4.19 9.59 -12.88
CA LEU A 50 5.11 8.76 -12.10
C LEU A 50 6.05 9.61 -11.26
N ARG A 51 6.59 10.67 -11.87
CA ARG A 51 7.46 11.63 -11.19
C ARG A 51 6.74 12.29 -10.00
N GLN A 52 5.52 12.78 -10.20
CA GLN A 52 4.71 13.37 -9.14
C GLN A 52 4.40 12.34 -8.05
N PHE A 53 4.03 11.12 -8.43
CA PHE A 53 3.74 10.05 -7.49
C PHE A 53 4.95 9.71 -6.60
N ILE A 54 6.15 9.59 -7.18
CA ILE A 54 7.38 9.35 -6.41
C ILE A 54 7.66 10.49 -5.45
N LYS A 55 7.47 11.76 -5.86
CA LYS A 55 7.62 12.92 -4.98
C LYS A 55 6.65 12.87 -3.80
N ILE A 56 5.38 12.59 -4.04
CA ILE A 56 4.39 12.45 -2.96
C ILE A 56 4.72 11.28 -2.02
N ARG A 57 5.21 10.15 -2.55
CA ARG A 57 5.71 9.07 -1.69
C ARG A 57 6.93 9.49 -0.88
N CYS A 58 7.79 10.38 -1.38
CA CYS A 58 8.86 10.97 -0.59
C CYS A 58 8.29 11.80 0.56
N ASP A 59 7.30 12.67 0.32
CA ASP A 59 6.67 13.48 1.38
C ASP A 59 6.05 12.63 2.49
N LEU A 60 5.60 11.42 2.16
CA LEU A 60 5.04 10.44 3.11
C LEU A 60 6.07 9.48 3.72
N THR A 61 7.33 9.51 3.24
CA THR A 61 8.43 8.70 3.77
C THR A 61 9.15 9.43 4.89
N VAL A 62 9.32 8.76 6.02
CA VAL A 62 9.88 9.34 7.25
C VAL A 62 11.13 8.62 7.73
N LEU A 63 11.97 9.34 8.47
CA LEU A 63 13.06 8.77 9.26
C LEU A 63 12.56 8.50 10.69
N ILE A 64 12.73 7.28 11.17
CA ILE A 64 12.41 6.85 12.53
C ILE A 64 13.71 6.78 13.33
N GLU A 65 13.76 7.49 14.46
CA GLU A 65 14.88 7.51 15.40
C GLU A 65 14.43 6.97 16.76
N ILE A 66 15.10 5.96 17.29
CA ILE A 66 14.76 5.30 18.54
C ILE A 66 15.96 5.35 19.48
N PRO A 67 15.88 6.07 20.61
CA PRO A 67 16.91 6.03 21.64
C PRO A 67 17.05 4.63 22.24
N THR A 68 18.29 4.14 22.31
CA THR A 68 18.69 2.85 22.89
C THR A 68 19.80 3.07 23.94
N SER A 69 20.18 2.02 24.68
CA SER A 69 21.30 2.08 25.63
C SER A 69 22.62 2.48 24.98
N ASP A 70 22.83 2.07 23.73
CA ASP A 70 24.10 2.18 23.01
C ASP A 70 24.10 3.33 21.99
N GLY A 71 23.05 4.16 22.00
CA GLY A 71 22.89 5.33 21.14
C GLY A 71 21.53 5.37 20.46
N ILE A 72 21.46 5.67 19.17
CA ILE A 72 20.22 5.83 18.39
C ILE A 72 20.15 4.71 17.34
N ARG A 73 19.04 3.96 17.35
CA ARG A 73 18.68 3.05 16.26
C ARG A 73 17.82 3.81 15.26
N CYS A 74 18.14 3.70 13.98
CA CYS A 74 17.43 4.38 12.91
C CYS A 74 16.82 3.40 11.91
N GLY A 75 15.71 3.82 11.32
CA GLY A 75 15.07 3.13 10.20
C GLY A 75 14.19 4.09 9.42
N SER A 76 13.50 3.57 8.43
CA SER A 76 12.55 4.31 7.60
C SER A 76 11.12 3.92 7.94
N GLY A 77 10.15 4.74 7.53
CA GLY A 77 8.73 4.42 7.64
C GLY A 77 7.92 5.10 6.56
N PHE A 78 6.67 4.69 6.41
CA PHE A 78 5.72 5.26 5.47
C PHE A 78 4.41 5.64 6.16
N ILE A 79 3.94 6.87 5.98
CA ILE A 79 2.68 7.34 6.54
C ILE A 79 1.52 6.70 5.77
N GLN A 80 0.60 6.06 6.50
CA GLN A 80 -0.53 5.32 5.92
C GLN A 80 -1.88 5.96 6.22
N LYS A 81 -2.03 6.58 7.40
CA LYS A 81 -3.32 7.07 7.89
C LYS A 81 -3.13 8.27 8.79
N ILE A 82 -4.06 9.20 8.72
CA ILE A 82 -4.16 10.34 9.63
C ILE A 82 -5.58 10.38 10.19
N GLU A 83 -5.68 10.56 11.51
CA GLU A 83 -6.94 10.73 12.22
C GLU A 83 -6.89 12.00 13.05
N HIS A 84 -7.87 12.89 12.85
CA HIS A 84 -8.01 14.09 13.66
C HIS A 84 -8.81 13.76 14.91
N ILE A 85 -8.24 14.06 16.07
CA ILE A 85 -8.87 13.88 17.36
C ILE A 85 -9.22 15.26 17.89
N GLU A 86 -10.50 15.55 17.96
CA GLU A 86 -11.03 16.78 18.52
C GLU A 86 -11.29 16.61 20.02
N ASN A 87 -11.28 17.72 20.77
CA ASN A 87 -11.73 17.77 22.18
C ASN A 87 -10.94 16.88 23.16
N ALA A 88 -9.72 16.46 22.81
CA ALA A 88 -8.82 15.72 23.70
C ALA A 88 -7.47 16.44 23.82
N PRO A 89 -6.83 16.40 25.01
CA PRO A 89 -5.50 16.97 25.18
C PRO A 89 -4.48 16.17 24.35
N CYS A 90 -3.57 16.88 23.68
CA CYS A 90 -2.51 16.26 22.90
C CYS A 90 -1.56 15.48 23.82
N PRO A 91 -1.30 14.18 23.54
CA PRO A 91 -0.43 13.36 24.39
C PRO A 91 1.06 13.55 24.08
N CYS A 92 1.44 14.43 23.14
CA CYS A 92 2.84 14.59 22.76
C CYS A 92 3.69 15.18 23.92
N PRO A 93 4.99 14.86 24.00
CA PRO A 93 5.85 15.32 25.09
C PRO A 93 5.88 16.85 25.27
N ASN A 94 5.74 17.61 24.17
CA ASN A 94 5.79 19.07 24.19
C ASN A 94 4.53 19.71 24.79
N CYS A 95 3.43 18.97 24.92
CA CYS A 95 2.16 19.48 25.45
C CYS A 95 1.90 19.10 26.91
N LYS A 96 2.85 18.45 27.60
CA LYS A 96 2.67 18.00 28.99
C LYS A 96 2.32 19.13 29.95
N ASP A 97 2.98 20.28 29.80
CA ASP A 97 2.80 21.44 30.69
C ASP A 97 1.76 22.43 30.17
N ASN A 98 1.48 22.41 28.86
CA ASN A 98 0.53 23.28 28.18
C ASN A 98 -0.37 22.44 27.27
N ALA A 99 -1.45 21.92 27.85
CA ALA A 99 -2.36 21.02 27.14
C ALA A 99 -3.03 21.73 25.96
N VAL A 100 -2.58 21.40 24.75
CA VAL A 100 -3.26 21.78 23.51
C VAL A 100 -4.44 20.82 23.32
N ILE A 101 -5.64 21.36 23.13
CA ILE A 101 -6.83 20.57 22.81
C ILE A 101 -6.90 20.37 21.30
N GLY A 102 -7.05 19.12 20.88
CA GLY A 102 -7.01 18.73 19.47
C GLY A 102 -5.61 18.28 19.06
N TYR A 103 -5.54 17.14 18.36
CA TYR A 103 -4.29 16.62 17.81
C TYR A 103 -4.58 15.63 16.67
N GLY A 104 -3.56 15.32 15.89
CA GLY A 104 -3.62 14.27 14.88
C GLY A 104 -2.88 13.01 15.33
N LYS A 105 -3.49 11.85 15.09
CA LYS A 105 -2.81 10.55 15.11
C LYS A 105 -2.34 10.23 13.70
N VAL A 106 -1.05 9.95 13.56
CA VAL A 106 -0.41 9.61 12.30
C VAL A 106 0.08 8.17 12.40
N THR A 107 -0.52 7.27 11.64
CA THR A 107 -0.12 5.86 11.62
C THR A 107 0.89 5.62 10.51
N LEU A 108 2.03 5.06 10.89
CA LEU A 108 3.14 4.69 10.02
C LEU A 108 3.16 3.17 9.86
N SER A 109 3.56 2.67 8.70
CA SER A 109 4.12 1.32 8.59
C SER A 109 5.64 1.37 8.54
N THR A 110 6.27 0.36 9.12
CA THR A 110 7.72 0.16 9.09
C THR A 110 8.02 -1.35 9.21
N ALA A 111 9.29 -1.71 9.22
CA ALA A 111 9.73 -3.05 9.51
C ALA A 111 9.80 -3.28 11.03
N LEU A 112 9.41 -4.48 11.49
CA LEU A 112 9.42 -4.81 12.92
C LEU A 112 10.85 -4.78 13.50
N CYS A 113 11.85 -5.10 12.70
CA CYS A 113 13.26 -4.97 13.07
C CYS A 113 13.67 -3.53 13.45
N VAL A 114 12.96 -2.51 12.95
CA VAL A 114 13.14 -1.10 13.35
C VAL A 114 12.50 -0.85 14.71
N VAL A 115 11.22 -1.21 14.88
CA VAL A 115 10.42 -0.97 16.09
C VAL A 115 9.98 -2.31 16.66
N LYS A 116 10.80 -2.88 17.56
CA LYS A 116 10.66 -4.27 18.01
C LYS A 116 9.57 -4.43 19.07
N GLU A 117 9.44 -3.44 19.94
CA GLU A 117 8.55 -3.49 21.09
C GLU A 117 7.77 -2.18 21.32
N ASP A 118 6.76 -2.21 22.20
CA ASP A 118 5.86 -1.06 22.43
C ASP A 118 6.61 0.13 23.01
N ASP A 119 7.63 -0.18 23.81
CA ASP A 119 8.52 0.80 24.40
C ASP A 119 9.37 1.52 23.33
N ASP A 120 9.83 0.81 22.30
CA ASP A 120 10.48 1.44 21.13
C ASP A 120 9.52 2.43 20.45
N ALA A 121 8.26 2.01 20.24
CA ALA A 121 7.25 2.83 19.59
C ALA A 121 6.88 4.08 20.40
N ALA A 122 6.88 4.00 21.73
CA ALA A 122 6.63 5.16 22.60
C ALA A 122 7.83 6.11 22.70
N LYS A 123 9.05 5.59 22.50
CA LYS A 123 10.30 6.36 22.56
C LYS A 123 10.68 7.00 21.22
N CYS A 124 10.14 6.53 20.11
CA CYS A 124 10.60 6.97 18.80
C CYS A 124 10.28 8.45 18.52
N LYS A 125 11.21 9.12 17.85
CA LYS A 125 11.00 10.41 17.18
C LYS A 125 10.97 10.16 15.68
N VAL A 126 10.11 10.89 14.99
CA VAL A 126 9.92 10.70 13.56
C VAL A 126 10.14 12.01 12.85
N ARG A 127 11.11 12.04 11.95
CA ARG A 127 11.52 13.22 11.18
C ARG A 127 10.89 13.16 9.80
N LEU A 128 10.12 14.19 9.48
CA LEU A 128 9.50 14.37 8.17
C LEU A 128 10.35 15.33 7.33
N PHE A 129 10.22 15.20 6.00
CA PHE A 129 10.84 16.11 5.03
C PHE A 129 12.38 16.21 5.08
N TYR A 130 13.05 15.22 5.68
CA TYR A 130 14.52 15.18 5.73
C TYR A 130 15.12 14.70 4.39
N ASP A 131 15.06 15.57 3.39
CA ASP A 131 15.50 15.26 2.01
C ASP A 131 16.97 15.60 1.77
N ASN A 132 17.49 16.58 2.50
CA ASN A 132 18.90 16.96 2.53
C ASN A 132 19.28 17.53 3.91
N GLU A 133 20.57 17.81 4.11
CA GLU A 133 21.09 18.35 5.39
C GLU A 133 20.51 19.71 5.77
N ASN A 134 20.04 20.49 4.80
CA ASN A 134 19.48 21.82 4.99
C ASN A 134 17.93 21.83 4.95
N SER A 135 17.29 20.66 4.90
CA SER A 135 15.83 20.57 4.90
C SER A 135 15.23 21.18 6.17
N GLU A 136 14.07 21.82 6.01
CA GLU A 136 13.21 22.13 7.16
C GLU A 136 12.53 20.84 7.63
N ILE A 137 12.78 20.46 8.89
CA ILE A 137 12.36 19.16 9.42
C ILE A 137 11.24 19.36 10.43
N SER A 138 10.11 18.70 10.17
CA SER A 138 9.05 18.55 11.17
C SER A 138 9.29 17.28 11.98
N ILE A 139 8.97 17.31 13.28
CA ILE A 139 9.10 16.17 14.18
C ILE A 139 7.74 15.80 14.74
N ILE A 140 7.38 14.52 14.64
CA ILE A 140 6.24 13.93 15.35
C ILE A 140 6.74 12.87 16.33
N TYR A 141 5.93 12.58 17.35
CA TYR A 141 6.35 11.72 18.47
C TYR A 141 5.60 10.40 18.46
N GLY A 142 6.33 9.31 18.66
CA GLY A 142 5.75 8.00 18.88
C GLY A 142 4.84 7.97 20.11
N LEU A 143 3.74 7.22 20.00
CA LEU A 143 2.76 7.03 21.07
C LEU A 143 2.69 5.55 21.47
N SER A 144 2.47 4.67 20.47
CA SER A 144 2.35 3.23 20.69
C SER A 144 2.55 2.46 19.38
N SER A 145 2.77 1.16 19.48
CA SER A 145 2.48 0.25 18.38
C SER A 145 0.97 0.07 18.24
N HIS A 146 0.52 -0.28 17.03
CA HIS A 146 -0.88 -0.63 16.79
C HIS A 146 -1.05 -2.09 16.38
N SER A 147 -0.20 -2.59 15.49
CA SER A 147 -0.23 -3.97 15.00
C SER A 147 1.16 -4.41 14.59
N ARG A 148 1.41 -5.73 14.67
CA ARG A 148 2.69 -6.36 14.36
C ARG A 148 2.46 -7.71 13.72
N ASP A 149 3.36 -8.06 12.81
CA ASP A 149 3.52 -9.41 12.28
C ASP A 149 4.98 -9.81 12.45
N GLU A 150 5.24 -10.69 13.43
CA GLU A 150 6.59 -11.16 13.74
C GLU A 150 7.17 -12.05 12.65
N ASP A 151 6.32 -12.79 11.95
CA ASP A 151 6.77 -13.75 10.94
C ASP A 151 7.14 -13.02 9.64
N GLU A 152 6.52 -11.87 9.39
CA GLU A 152 6.68 -11.09 8.16
C GLU A 152 7.45 -9.75 8.34
N ASP A 153 8.07 -9.57 9.51
CA ASP A 153 8.85 -8.39 9.90
C ASP A 153 8.12 -7.05 9.66
N TRP A 154 6.82 -7.00 9.94
CA TRP A 154 6.00 -5.81 9.69
C TRP A 154 5.45 -5.22 10.99
N CYS A 155 5.40 -3.89 11.09
CA CYS A 155 4.81 -3.20 12.24
C CYS A 155 4.13 -1.89 11.82
N ALA A 156 3.05 -1.55 12.53
CA ALA A 156 2.43 -0.24 12.48
C ALA A 156 2.66 0.54 13.79
N VAL A 157 3.05 1.81 13.65
CA VAL A 157 3.36 2.71 14.75
C VAL A 157 2.43 3.91 14.71
N VAL A 158 1.86 4.28 15.84
CA VAL A 158 1.05 5.50 15.98
C VAL A 158 1.94 6.60 16.52
N CYS A 159 1.99 7.70 15.78
CA CYS A 159 2.61 8.95 16.20
C CYS A 159 1.56 10.03 16.42
N VAL A 160 1.96 11.11 17.09
CA VAL A 160 1.10 12.25 17.40
C VAL A 160 1.77 13.59 17.10
N THR A 161 0.94 14.54 16.67
CA THR A 161 1.30 15.95 16.53
C THR A 161 0.08 16.83 16.78
N HIS A 162 0.29 18.04 17.30
CA HIS A 162 -0.73 19.09 17.42
C HIS A 162 -0.58 20.19 16.37
N ASP A 163 0.34 20.01 15.41
CA ASP A 163 0.52 20.95 14.29
C ASP A 163 -0.55 20.71 13.21
N ASN A 164 -1.55 21.59 13.17
CA ASN A 164 -2.67 21.48 12.23
C ASN A 164 -2.27 21.74 10.77
N GLU A 165 -1.29 22.60 10.50
CA GLU A 165 -0.84 22.86 9.13
C GLU A 165 -0.07 21.66 8.59
N LEU A 166 0.76 21.03 9.44
CA LEU A 166 1.40 19.76 9.11
C LEU A 166 0.37 18.67 8.80
N LEU A 167 -0.64 18.50 9.65
CA LEU A 167 -1.68 17.47 9.45
C LEU A 167 -2.45 17.68 8.14
N LYS A 168 -2.78 18.94 7.82
CA LYS A 168 -3.44 19.30 6.57
C LYS A 168 -2.55 18.99 5.36
N SER A 169 -1.26 19.33 5.44
CA SER A 169 -0.27 19.02 4.40
C SER A 169 -0.17 17.52 4.15
N LEU A 170 0.00 16.72 5.21
CA LEU A 170 0.11 15.26 5.12
C LEU A 170 -1.18 14.61 4.62
N THR A 171 -2.36 15.13 5.02
CA THR A 171 -3.65 14.65 4.53
C THR A 171 -3.80 14.90 3.02
N ASN A 172 -3.37 16.08 2.55
CA ASN A 172 -3.35 16.38 1.13
C ASN A 172 -2.39 15.45 0.37
N ALA A 173 -1.20 15.18 0.92
CA ALA A 173 -0.24 14.25 0.33
C ALA A 173 -0.81 12.81 0.25
N LEU A 174 -1.47 12.31 1.29
CA LEU A 174 -2.14 11.00 1.26
C LEU A 174 -3.25 10.93 0.19
N ASN A 175 -4.06 11.98 0.06
CA ASN A 175 -5.11 12.04 -0.96
C ASN A 175 -4.52 12.04 -2.38
N GLN A 176 -3.43 12.77 -2.60
CA GLN A 176 -2.70 12.78 -3.87
C GLN A 176 -2.05 11.44 -4.16
N HIS A 177 -1.46 10.80 -3.15
CA HIS A 177 -0.88 9.45 -3.24
C HIS A 177 -1.90 8.46 -3.79
N TRP A 178 -3.10 8.39 -3.21
CA TRP A 178 -4.15 7.49 -3.68
C TRP A 178 -4.65 7.84 -5.08
N THR A 179 -4.75 9.13 -5.39
CA THR A 179 -5.23 9.60 -6.70
C THR A 179 -4.23 9.25 -7.80
N LEU A 180 -2.95 9.58 -7.62
CA LEU A 180 -1.89 9.32 -8.58
C LEU A 180 -1.58 7.83 -8.70
N GLY A 181 -1.57 7.09 -7.58
CA GLY A 181 -1.39 5.66 -7.60
C GLY A 181 -2.46 4.96 -8.45
N ARG A 182 -3.71 5.46 -8.44
CA ARG A 182 -4.82 4.86 -9.20
C ARG A 182 -4.65 5.07 -10.68
N LYS A 183 -4.29 6.30 -11.04
CA LYS A 183 -3.97 6.66 -12.40
C LYS A 183 -2.80 5.82 -12.94
N LEU A 184 -1.72 5.68 -12.17
CA LEU A 184 -0.57 4.85 -12.58
C LEU A 184 -0.94 3.37 -12.73
N LYS A 185 -1.76 2.83 -11.83
CA LYS A 185 -2.26 1.46 -11.98
C LYS A 185 -3.00 1.31 -13.31
N GLU A 186 -3.96 2.19 -13.59
CA GLU A 186 -4.73 2.15 -14.84
C GLU A 186 -3.85 2.30 -16.09
N GLN A 187 -2.80 3.13 -16.02
CA GLN A 187 -1.85 3.35 -17.11
C GLN A 187 -0.93 2.15 -17.35
N HIS A 188 -0.48 1.46 -16.29
CA HIS A 188 0.57 0.44 -16.37
C HIS A 188 0.12 -0.98 -15.97
N GLN A 189 -1.18 -1.23 -15.75
CA GLN A 189 -1.68 -2.55 -15.34
C GLN A 189 -1.33 -3.67 -16.34
N ASP A 190 -1.29 -3.32 -17.63
CA ASP A 190 -0.98 -4.26 -18.71
C ASP A 190 0.53 -4.37 -18.98
N GLU A 191 1.33 -3.50 -18.37
CA GLU A 191 2.77 -3.54 -18.51
C GLU A 191 3.36 -4.63 -17.62
N ASN A 192 4.14 -5.51 -18.23
CA ASN A 192 5.00 -6.44 -17.49
C ASN A 192 6.28 -5.75 -17.02
N SER A 193 6.13 -4.54 -16.47
CA SER A 193 7.22 -3.86 -15.79
C SER A 193 7.48 -4.55 -14.46
N ASN A 194 8.74 -4.89 -14.23
CA ASN A 194 9.22 -5.30 -12.91
C ASN A 194 10.07 -4.16 -12.30
N GLU A 195 9.90 -2.91 -12.73
CA GLU A 195 10.66 -1.81 -12.12
C GLU A 195 10.23 -1.62 -10.67
N VAL A 196 11.22 -1.50 -9.78
CA VAL A 196 11.04 -1.29 -8.35
C VAL A 196 11.68 0.02 -7.95
N VAL A 197 10.97 0.80 -7.15
CA VAL A 197 11.44 2.04 -6.54
C VAL A 197 11.44 1.85 -5.03
N VAL A 198 12.56 2.13 -4.39
CA VAL A 198 12.67 2.15 -2.92
C VAL A 198 12.97 3.57 -2.49
N ILE A 199 12.20 4.07 -1.52
CA ILE A 199 12.40 5.41 -0.93
C ILE A 199 12.71 5.20 0.54
N ALA A 200 13.83 5.72 1.01
CA ALA A 200 14.33 5.37 2.34
C ALA A 200 15.34 6.39 2.86
N HIS A 201 15.74 6.22 4.12
CA HIS A 201 16.80 6.96 4.80
C HIS A 201 18.03 6.06 5.05
N PRO A 202 18.81 5.74 4.01
CA PRO A 202 20.01 4.92 4.17
C PRO A 202 20.97 5.62 5.13
N HIS A 203 21.56 4.84 6.02
CA HIS A 203 22.42 5.26 7.10
C HIS A 203 21.78 6.26 8.10
N GLY A 204 20.44 6.31 8.17
CA GLY A 204 19.74 7.33 8.96
C GLY A 204 19.95 8.76 8.43
N GLY A 205 20.48 8.91 7.22
CA GLY A 205 20.77 10.20 6.61
C GLY A 205 19.60 10.79 5.83
N PRO A 206 19.90 11.77 4.96
CA PRO A 206 18.89 12.33 4.07
C PRO A 206 18.25 11.27 3.18
N LYS A 207 16.98 11.49 2.86
CA LYS A 207 16.19 10.59 2.03
C LYS A 207 16.85 10.34 0.68
N LYS A 208 16.86 9.08 0.26
CA LYS A 208 17.35 8.64 -1.04
C LYS A 208 16.31 7.78 -1.72
N ILE A 209 16.41 7.78 -3.05
CA ILE A 209 15.59 6.97 -3.92
C ILE A 209 16.54 6.03 -4.66
N SER A 210 16.22 4.75 -4.70
CA SER A 210 16.92 3.79 -5.55
C SER A 210 15.94 3.07 -6.45
N PHE A 211 16.45 2.63 -7.59
CA PHE A 211 15.69 1.93 -8.60
C PHE A 211 16.33 0.57 -8.84
N GLY A 212 15.49 -0.43 -9.09
CA GLY A 212 15.92 -1.77 -9.43
C GLY A 212 14.86 -2.51 -10.23
N LYS A 213 15.01 -3.83 -10.26
CA LYS A 213 14.10 -4.78 -10.88
C LYS A 213 13.66 -5.80 -9.85
N GLY A 214 12.36 -6.09 -9.85
CA GLY A 214 11.76 -7.20 -9.14
C GLY A 214 12.26 -8.51 -9.73
N LYS A 215 12.72 -9.41 -8.86
CA LYS A 215 13.23 -10.74 -9.20
C LYS A 215 12.18 -11.82 -8.97
N MET A 216 11.49 -11.73 -7.83
CA MET A 216 10.49 -12.72 -7.42
C MET A 216 9.42 -12.04 -6.57
N CYS A 217 8.19 -12.54 -6.71
CA CYS A 217 7.06 -12.23 -5.84
C CYS A 217 6.63 -13.56 -5.22
N ASP A 218 6.84 -13.70 -3.93
CA ASP A 218 6.45 -14.90 -3.18
C ASP A 218 5.11 -14.63 -2.49
N PHE A 219 4.22 -15.60 -2.60
CA PHE A 219 2.90 -15.54 -2.00
C PHE A 219 2.94 -16.07 -0.56
N ALA A 220 2.50 -15.25 0.39
CA ALA A 220 2.39 -15.60 1.79
C ALA A 220 1.05 -16.30 2.07
N LYS A 221 -0.06 -15.60 1.80
CA LYS A 221 -1.43 -16.11 1.99
C LYS A 221 -2.48 -15.25 1.27
N GLU A 222 -3.62 -15.85 0.97
CA GLU A 222 -4.78 -15.16 0.44
C GLU A 222 -5.58 -14.65 1.64
N VAL A 223 -5.98 -13.37 1.61
CA VAL A 223 -6.66 -12.76 2.75
C VAL A 223 -8.12 -12.52 2.47
N ARG A 224 -8.47 -12.17 1.23
CA ARG A 224 -9.84 -11.99 0.74
C ARG A 224 -9.91 -12.27 -0.75
N ASP A 225 -11.13 -12.52 -1.24
CA ASP A 225 -11.45 -12.55 -2.67
C ASP A 225 -10.80 -11.34 -3.33
N ASP A 226 -9.72 -11.63 -4.04
CA ASP A 226 -8.89 -10.70 -4.77
C ASP A 226 -7.77 -9.92 -4.05
N GLN A 227 -7.33 -10.38 -2.86
CA GLN A 227 -6.19 -9.81 -2.14
C GLN A 227 -5.18 -10.87 -1.70
N LEU A 228 -3.92 -10.66 -2.09
CA LEU A 228 -2.80 -11.53 -1.79
C LEU A 228 -1.84 -10.82 -0.87
N TRP A 229 -1.45 -11.49 0.21
CA TRP A 229 -0.25 -11.12 0.95
C TRP A 229 0.95 -11.71 0.23
N CYS A 230 1.91 -10.85 -0.11
CA CYS A 230 3.11 -11.26 -0.80
C CYS A 230 4.33 -10.46 -0.32
N PHE A 231 5.51 -10.94 -0.70
CA PHE A 231 6.77 -10.22 -0.53
C PHE A 231 7.53 -10.20 -1.85
N TYR A 232 8.20 -9.08 -2.09
CA TYR A 232 8.99 -8.85 -3.29
C TYR A 232 10.47 -8.99 -2.98
N SER A 233 11.22 -9.62 -3.87
CA SER A 233 12.68 -9.50 -3.91
C SER A 233 13.10 -8.66 -5.11
N TYR A 234 14.17 -7.88 -4.96
CA TYR A 234 14.63 -6.93 -5.95
C TYR A 234 16.12 -6.62 -5.80
N ASP A 235 16.70 -5.97 -6.81
CA ASP A 235 18.11 -5.53 -6.82
C ASP A 235 18.29 -4.01 -6.63
N ALA A 236 17.22 -3.28 -6.27
CA ALA A 236 17.33 -1.87 -5.91
C ALA A 236 18.30 -1.71 -4.73
N THR A 237 19.19 -0.71 -4.82
CA THR A 237 20.22 -0.49 -3.80
C THR A 237 19.60 -0.08 -2.47
N THR A 238 19.92 -0.82 -1.40
CA THR A 238 19.53 -0.52 -0.02
C THR A 238 20.74 -0.66 0.91
N CYS A 239 20.65 -0.05 2.09
CA CYS A 239 21.66 -0.09 3.15
C CYS A 239 20.96 -0.10 4.51
N ASP A 240 21.72 -0.32 5.58
CA ASP A 240 21.28 -0.06 6.95
C ASP A 240 20.53 1.28 7.06
N GLY A 241 19.48 1.32 7.87
CA GLY A 241 18.55 2.46 7.94
C GLY A 241 17.48 2.51 6.83
N SER A 242 17.64 1.73 5.75
CA SER A 242 16.61 1.63 4.72
C SER A 242 15.41 0.77 5.13
N SER A 243 15.60 -0.11 6.12
CA SER A 243 14.55 -0.98 6.66
C SER A 243 13.33 -0.16 7.07
N GLY A 244 12.15 -0.58 6.63
CA GLY A 244 10.88 0.11 6.84
C GLY A 244 10.51 1.15 5.77
N GLY A 245 11.40 1.47 4.83
CA GLY A 245 11.11 2.44 3.75
C GLY A 245 10.18 1.85 2.69
N PRO A 246 9.24 2.61 2.10
CA PRO A 246 8.29 2.05 1.15
C PRO A 246 8.95 1.51 -0.13
N VAL A 247 8.39 0.40 -0.61
CA VAL A 247 8.73 -0.27 -1.87
C VAL A 247 7.55 -0.13 -2.83
N TYR A 248 7.79 0.53 -3.96
CA TYR A 248 6.82 0.62 -5.05
C TYR A 248 7.24 -0.26 -6.22
N VAL A 249 6.33 -1.11 -6.68
CA VAL A 249 6.50 -1.95 -7.86
C VAL A 249 5.63 -1.37 -8.97
N MET A 250 6.24 -1.00 -10.09
CA MET A 250 5.54 -0.32 -11.18
C MET A 250 4.38 -1.17 -11.72
N GLY A 251 3.24 -0.52 -11.96
CA GLY A 251 2.02 -1.18 -12.43
C GLY A 251 1.30 -2.04 -11.39
N ARG A 252 1.81 -2.11 -10.16
CA ARG A 252 1.17 -2.82 -9.05
C ARG A 252 0.51 -1.84 -8.08
N TRP A 253 -0.61 -2.26 -7.51
CA TRP A 253 -1.30 -1.53 -6.46
C TRP A 253 -0.78 -1.98 -5.10
N ASN A 254 0.16 -1.23 -4.55
CA ASN A 254 0.90 -1.66 -3.35
C ASN A 254 0.27 -1.22 -2.02
N ASP A 255 -0.85 -0.50 -2.04
CA ASP A 255 -1.45 0.13 -0.86
C ASP A 255 -2.97 -0.12 -0.84
N GLY A 256 -3.41 -1.29 -0.35
CA GLY A 256 -4.83 -1.68 -0.35
C GLY A 256 -5.78 -0.67 0.34
N PHE A 257 -7.09 -0.87 0.17
CA PHE A 257 -8.15 0.05 0.65
C PHE A 257 -8.34 0.04 2.18
N GLY A 258 -7.33 0.48 2.93
CA GLY A 258 -7.42 0.79 4.34
C GLY A 258 -6.49 -0.01 5.24
N TYR A 259 -6.39 0.49 6.47
CA TYR A 259 -5.44 0.10 7.50
C TYR A 259 -5.35 -1.42 7.78
N TRP A 260 -6.47 -2.14 7.74
CA TRP A 260 -6.51 -3.57 8.07
C TRP A 260 -6.25 -4.50 6.87
N PHE A 261 -6.34 -4.00 5.63
CA PHE A 261 -6.37 -4.84 4.42
C PHE A 261 -5.43 -4.35 3.31
N GLY A 262 -4.50 -3.44 3.63
CA GLY A 262 -3.74 -2.72 2.63
C GLY A 262 -2.56 -1.96 3.19
N HIS A 263 -1.61 -2.66 3.81
CA HIS A 263 -0.36 -2.03 4.22
C HIS A 263 0.66 -2.07 3.07
N ALA A 264 1.44 -0.98 2.97
CA ALA A 264 2.52 -0.84 2.02
C ALA A 264 3.57 -1.94 2.21
N HIS A 265 4.15 -2.41 1.10
CA HIS A 265 5.41 -3.13 1.11
C HIS A 265 6.51 -2.19 1.62
N ASN A 266 7.20 -2.57 2.68
CA ASN A 266 8.36 -1.82 3.17
C ASN A 266 9.63 -2.61 2.94
N HIS A 267 10.78 -1.98 2.77
CA HIS A 267 12.04 -2.69 2.65
C HIS A 267 12.37 -3.42 3.95
N CYS A 268 12.84 -4.65 3.84
CA CYS A 268 13.37 -5.46 4.92
C CYS A 268 14.68 -6.08 4.42
N GLY A 269 15.79 -5.67 5.03
CA GLY A 269 17.08 -6.30 4.81
C GLY A 269 17.16 -7.61 5.59
N ILE A 270 17.20 -8.74 4.87
CA ILE A 270 17.44 -10.06 5.45
C ILE A 270 18.84 -10.51 5.02
N ASP A 271 19.79 -10.55 5.95
CA ASP A 271 21.24 -10.73 5.70
C ASP A 271 21.63 -12.03 4.96
N ASN A 272 20.70 -12.99 4.85
CA ASN A 272 20.96 -14.27 4.18
C ASN A 272 20.51 -14.31 2.72
N ARG A 273 19.96 -13.23 2.17
CA ARG A 273 19.61 -13.14 0.75
C ARG A 273 20.63 -12.24 0.06
N SER A 274 21.12 -12.65 -1.11
CA SER A 274 21.93 -11.77 -1.96
C SER A 274 21.18 -10.53 -2.44
N ASP A 275 19.86 -10.53 -2.23
CA ASP A 275 18.89 -9.61 -2.82
C ASP A 275 18.06 -8.97 -1.71
N SER A 276 17.73 -7.69 -1.91
CA SER A 276 16.86 -6.94 -1.01
C SER A 276 15.43 -7.49 -1.10
N SER A 277 14.72 -7.49 0.04
CA SER A 277 13.33 -7.93 0.12
C SER A 277 12.41 -6.86 0.67
N SER A 278 11.11 -6.99 0.42
CA SER A 278 10.10 -6.28 1.18
C SER A 278 9.60 -7.11 2.38
N THR A 279 9.03 -6.45 3.37
CA THR A 279 8.03 -7.02 4.29
C THR A 279 6.83 -7.53 3.51
N VAL A 280 5.95 -8.24 4.19
CA VAL A 280 4.62 -8.51 3.64
C VAL A 280 3.90 -7.20 3.29
N GLY A 281 3.18 -7.24 2.18
CA GLY A 281 2.25 -6.21 1.75
C GLY A 281 1.09 -6.84 1.00
N VAL A 282 0.10 -6.02 0.64
CA VAL A 282 -1.12 -6.50 0.00
C VAL A 282 -1.17 -6.08 -1.47
N ASP A 283 -1.24 -7.07 -2.34
CA ASP A 283 -1.52 -6.90 -3.77
C ASP A 283 -2.94 -7.33 -4.11
N SER A 284 -3.50 -6.77 -5.19
CA SER A 284 -4.74 -7.31 -5.78
C SER A 284 -4.48 -8.53 -6.66
N THR A 285 -5.22 -9.64 -6.46
CA THR A 285 -5.11 -10.88 -7.28
C THR A 285 -5.38 -10.62 -8.75
N TYR A 286 -6.17 -9.59 -9.08
CA TYR A 286 -6.56 -9.29 -10.47
C TYR A 286 -5.31 -9.16 -11.35
N ASP A 287 -4.23 -8.65 -10.76
CA ASP A 287 -2.95 -8.41 -11.42
C ASP A 287 -2.09 -9.70 -11.52
N GLN A 288 -2.42 -10.77 -10.78
CA GLN A 288 -1.72 -12.06 -10.82
C GLN A 288 -2.48 -13.15 -11.58
N VAL A 289 -3.80 -13.24 -11.40
CA VAL A 289 -4.66 -14.25 -12.04
C VAL A 289 -4.62 -14.11 -13.57
N THR A 290 -4.60 -12.88 -14.10
CA THR A 290 -4.42 -12.60 -15.53
C THR A 290 -3.07 -13.07 -16.08
N LYS A 291 -1.98 -12.98 -15.29
CA LYS A 291 -0.63 -13.43 -15.67
C LYS A 291 -0.43 -14.94 -15.53
N SER A 292 -1.09 -15.56 -14.55
CA SER A 292 -1.17 -17.03 -14.46
C SER A 292 -1.97 -17.60 -15.64
N PHE A 293 -3.07 -16.95 -16.05
CA PHE A 293 -3.81 -17.36 -17.26
C PHE A 293 -3.04 -17.12 -18.56
N SER A 294 -2.16 -16.12 -18.67
CA SER A 294 -1.30 -15.96 -19.86
C SER A 294 -0.20 -17.02 -19.92
N THR A 295 0.34 -17.44 -18.78
CA THR A 295 1.29 -18.57 -18.68
C THR A 295 0.60 -19.91 -18.93
N ILE A 296 -0.63 -20.12 -18.42
CA ILE A 296 -1.48 -21.28 -18.76
C ILE A 296 -1.92 -21.24 -20.23
N ASN A 297 -2.07 -20.06 -20.83
CA ASN A 297 -2.32 -19.92 -22.27
C ASN A 297 -1.07 -20.20 -23.13
N MET A 298 0.14 -20.23 -22.58
CA MET A 298 1.28 -20.84 -23.30
C MET A 298 1.13 -22.37 -23.37
N ASN A 299 0.39 -22.98 -22.45
CA ASN A 299 -0.06 -24.37 -22.55
C ASN A 299 -1.33 -24.55 -23.40
N LYS A 300 -1.89 -23.51 -24.05
CA LYS A 300 -2.99 -23.70 -25.03
C LYS A 300 -2.57 -24.58 -26.18
N LYS A 301 -1.30 -24.58 -26.60
CA LYS A 301 -0.83 -25.52 -27.64
C LYS A 301 -0.88 -26.98 -27.16
N GLU A 302 -0.56 -27.24 -25.89
CA GLU A 302 -0.64 -28.59 -25.32
C GLU A 302 -2.09 -29.01 -25.03
N ASN A 303 -2.93 -28.09 -24.55
CA ASN A 303 -4.36 -28.32 -24.34
C ASN A 303 -5.13 -28.47 -25.66
N GLN A 304 -4.76 -27.73 -26.71
CA GLN A 304 -5.30 -27.91 -28.06
C GLN A 304 -4.87 -29.27 -28.61
N LYS A 305 -3.59 -29.65 -28.45
CA LYS A 305 -3.09 -30.96 -28.86
C LYS A 305 -3.80 -32.11 -28.13
N LEU A 306 -4.09 -31.94 -26.84
CA LEU A 306 -4.87 -32.90 -26.05
C LEU A 306 -6.34 -32.95 -26.50
N SER A 307 -6.97 -31.80 -26.75
CA SER A 307 -8.33 -31.70 -27.30
C SER A 307 -8.44 -32.36 -28.67
N ASP A 308 -7.47 -32.15 -29.56
CA ASP A 308 -7.41 -32.75 -30.89
C ASP A 308 -7.21 -34.27 -30.80
N THR A 309 -6.36 -34.73 -29.86
CA THR A 309 -6.15 -36.16 -29.57
C THR A 309 -7.44 -36.81 -29.09
N ILE A 310 -8.15 -36.14 -28.16
CA ILE A 310 -9.44 -36.59 -27.64
C ILE A 310 -10.48 -36.65 -28.76
N GLN A 311 -10.62 -35.60 -29.59
CA GLN A 311 -11.53 -35.61 -30.73
C GLN A 311 -11.20 -36.70 -31.76
N GLN A 312 -9.92 -36.99 -31.98
CA GLN A 312 -9.48 -38.06 -32.87
C GLN A 312 -9.80 -39.46 -32.31
N GLU A 313 -9.71 -39.66 -31.00
CA GLU A 313 -10.15 -40.91 -30.37
C GLU A 313 -11.68 -41.06 -30.40
N PHE A 314 -12.42 -39.97 -30.15
CA PHE A 314 -13.90 -39.99 -30.15
C PHE A 314 -14.51 -40.18 -31.54
N SER A 315 -13.87 -39.66 -32.60
CA SER A 315 -14.32 -39.89 -33.97
C SER A 315 -14.17 -41.35 -34.44
N ASN A 316 -13.39 -42.17 -33.72
CA ASN A 316 -13.26 -43.61 -33.95
C ASN A 316 -14.27 -44.46 -33.15
N THR A 317 -15.04 -43.85 -32.25
CA THR A 317 -16.12 -44.52 -31.51
C THR A 317 -17.48 -44.01 -31.97
N SER A 318 -18.33 -44.89 -32.49
CA SER A 318 -19.67 -44.54 -33.00
C SER A 318 -20.69 -44.19 -31.89
N GLN A 319 -20.35 -43.30 -30.96
CA GLN A 319 -21.27 -42.78 -29.96
C GLN A 319 -21.46 -41.27 -30.10
N THR A 320 -22.71 -40.88 -30.35
CA THR A 320 -23.16 -39.50 -30.45
C THR A 320 -23.28 -38.90 -29.04
N VAL A 321 -22.51 -37.84 -28.75
CA VAL A 321 -22.67 -37.02 -27.55
C VAL A 321 -22.99 -35.58 -27.97
N THR A 322 -24.11 -35.06 -27.47
CA THR A 322 -24.52 -33.67 -27.70
C THR A 322 -23.81 -32.74 -26.72
N VAL A 323 -22.93 -31.87 -27.23
CA VAL A 323 -22.34 -30.76 -26.47
C VAL A 323 -23.30 -29.57 -26.54
N ILE A 324 -23.76 -29.07 -25.38
CA ILE A 324 -24.55 -27.84 -25.30
C ILE A 324 -23.58 -26.66 -25.32
N ASP A 325 -23.64 -25.89 -26.40
CA ASP A 325 -22.80 -24.71 -26.60
C ASP A 325 -23.39 -23.46 -25.90
N LYS A 326 -22.50 -22.55 -25.50
CA LYS A 326 -22.84 -21.29 -24.81
C LYS A 326 -23.77 -20.40 -25.65
N MET A 327 -24.82 -19.87 -25.03
CA MET A 327 -25.69 -18.85 -25.64
C MET A 327 -24.94 -17.53 -25.87
N ASN A 328 -24.96 -17.08 -27.13
CA ASN A 328 -24.61 -15.72 -27.56
C ASN A 328 -25.60 -14.70 -27.00
N VAL A 329 -25.10 -13.67 -26.31
CA VAL A 329 -25.86 -12.47 -25.95
C VAL A 329 -25.39 -11.34 -26.85
N ASP A 330 -25.98 -11.27 -28.05
CA ASP A 330 -26.01 -10.05 -28.85
C ASP A 330 -27.47 -9.66 -29.07
N LYS A 331 -27.76 -8.37 -28.81
CA LYS A 331 -29.05 -7.66 -28.88
C LYS A 331 -29.78 -7.47 -27.54
N VAL A 332 -29.34 -6.44 -26.81
CA VAL A 332 -30.27 -5.61 -26.03
C VAL A 332 -30.25 -4.21 -26.64
N ASP A 333 -31.43 -3.78 -27.06
CA ASP A 333 -31.75 -2.51 -27.72
C ASP A 333 -31.60 -1.32 -26.73
N LYS A 334 -30.96 -0.23 -27.18
CA LYS A 334 -30.56 0.95 -26.38
C LYS A 334 -31.60 2.07 -26.39
N SER A 335 -32.89 1.79 -26.56
CA SER A 335 -33.88 2.83 -26.84
C SER A 335 -34.78 3.28 -25.66
N HIS A 336 -34.66 2.74 -24.44
CA HIS A 336 -35.53 3.13 -23.31
C HIS A 336 -34.78 3.44 -22.00
N THR A 337 -33.98 4.50 -21.96
CA THR A 337 -33.34 4.94 -20.69
C THR A 337 -33.27 6.45 -20.49
N SER A 338 -34.09 7.26 -21.16
CA SER A 338 -34.04 8.73 -21.00
C SER A 338 -35.32 9.41 -20.50
N THR A 339 -36.36 8.68 -20.08
CA THR A 339 -37.64 9.32 -19.70
C THR A 339 -37.99 9.21 -18.21
N TYR A 340 -37.10 8.72 -17.35
CA TYR A 340 -37.43 8.47 -15.93
C TYR A 340 -36.84 9.47 -14.93
N ILE A 341 -35.99 10.42 -15.37
CA ILE A 341 -35.25 11.31 -14.45
C ILE A 341 -35.91 12.70 -14.29
N ASP A 342 -36.73 13.16 -15.24
CA ASP A 342 -37.21 14.55 -15.21
C ASP A 342 -38.51 14.78 -14.41
N ASN A 343 -39.24 13.74 -14.01
CA ASN A 343 -40.50 13.89 -13.25
C ASN A 343 -40.33 13.91 -11.72
N TYR A 344 -39.11 13.79 -11.18
CA TYR A 344 -38.90 13.68 -9.72
C TYR A 344 -38.32 14.94 -9.06
N ARG A 345 -38.16 16.04 -9.81
CA ARG A 345 -37.59 17.30 -9.30
C ARG A 345 -38.60 18.30 -8.73
N SER A 346 -39.91 18.07 -8.81
CA SER A 346 -40.91 19.06 -8.37
C SER A 346 -41.43 18.89 -6.94
N ASP A 347 -41.26 17.74 -6.29
CA ASP A 347 -42.03 17.42 -5.08
C ASP A 347 -41.19 17.33 -3.78
N ILE A 348 -39.91 17.70 -3.82
CA ILE A 348 -39.05 17.72 -2.62
C ILE A 348 -38.75 19.17 -2.21
N VAL A 349 -39.81 19.88 -1.81
CA VAL A 349 -39.70 21.03 -0.92
C VAL A 349 -40.82 20.88 0.11
N ASN A 350 -40.43 20.59 1.35
CA ASN A 350 -41.25 20.47 2.57
C ASN A 350 -41.86 19.09 2.88
N SER A 351 -41.08 18.19 3.49
CA SER A 351 -41.51 17.46 4.69
C SER A 351 -40.35 16.75 5.37
N SER A 352 -40.31 16.81 6.70
CA SER A 352 -39.38 16.09 7.57
C SER A 352 -39.90 14.67 7.81
N HIS A 353 -39.72 13.77 6.84
CA HIS A 353 -40.03 12.36 6.99
C HIS A 353 -38.86 11.48 6.53
N THR A 354 -38.48 10.55 7.41
CA THR A 354 -37.48 9.51 7.16
C THR A 354 -38.01 8.55 6.08
N LEU A 355 -37.29 8.42 4.96
CA LEU A 355 -37.61 7.48 3.89
C LEU A 355 -36.59 6.33 3.89
N SER A 356 -37.05 5.11 4.15
CA SER A 356 -36.25 3.90 3.92
C SER A 356 -36.47 3.40 2.49
N TYR A 357 -35.40 3.24 1.71
CA TYR A 357 -35.47 2.64 0.39
C TYR A 357 -34.81 1.25 0.36
N THR A 358 -35.45 0.34 -0.36
CA THR A 358 -34.93 -1.00 -0.64
C THR A 358 -34.76 -1.14 -2.15
N GLY A 359 -33.53 -1.45 -2.57
CA GLY A 359 -33.18 -1.65 -3.98
C GLY A 359 -32.73 -3.07 -4.26
N TRP A 360 -32.82 -3.48 -5.52
CA TRP A 360 -32.28 -4.73 -6.03
C TRP A 360 -31.39 -4.42 -7.22
N PHE A 361 -30.18 -4.98 -7.24
CA PHE A 361 -29.30 -4.94 -8.41
C PHE A 361 -28.96 -6.36 -8.85
N LYS A 362 -28.97 -6.60 -10.17
CA LYS A 362 -28.63 -7.88 -10.79
C LYS A 362 -27.31 -7.75 -11.55
N CYS A 363 -26.30 -8.46 -11.07
CA CYS A 363 -25.06 -8.72 -11.82
C CYS A 363 -25.09 -10.17 -12.32
N ASN A 364 -24.28 -10.50 -13.33
CA ASN A 364 -24.30 -11.77 -14.08
C ASN A 364 -24.29 -13.07 -13.24
N PHE A 365 -24.01 -13.01 -11.93
CA PHE A 365 -23.99 -14.18 -11.06
C PHE A 365 -24.79 -14.06 -9.76
N TYR A 366 -25.35 -12.90 -9.39
CA TYR A 366 -26.13 -12.74 -8.14
C TYR A 366 -27.21 -11.65 -8.20
N ILE A 367 -28.26 -11.85 -7.38
CA ILE A 367 -29.23 -10.81 -7.01
C ILE A 367 -28.92 -10.43 -5.56
N CYS A 368 -28.56 -9.16 -5.34
CA CYS A 368 -28.30 -8.65 -3.99
C CYS A 368 -29.40 -7.67 -3.56
N LYS A 369 -29.87 -7.83 -2.32
CA LYS A 369 -30.74 -6.87 -1.63
C LYS A 369 -29.87 -6.00 -0.73
N TYR A 370 -30.07 -4.70 -0.77
CA TYR A 370 -29.43 -3.78 0.17
C TYR A 370 -30.47 -2.84 0.79
N ASN A 371 -30.18 -2.39 2.01
CA ASN A 371 -30.94 -1.36 2.72
C ASN A 371 -30.03 -0.14 2.87
N VAL A 372 -30.52 1.03 2.49
CA VAL A 372 -29.84 2.30 2.77
C VAL A 372 -30.43 2.87 4.03
N LEU A 373 -29.61 3.09 5.06
CA LEU A 373 -30.00 3.74 6.30
C LEU A 373 -29.31 5.10 6.37
N ASP A 374 -30.12 6.15 6.42
CA ASP A 374 -29.79 7.58 6.56
C ASP A 374 -28.88 8.21 5.49
N ILE A 375 -29.39 9.30 4.89
CA ILE A 375 -28.61 10.22 4.06
C ILE A 375 -28.75 11.59 4.71
N ASN A 376 -27.67 12.12 5.29
CA ASN A 376 -27.60 13.51 5.71
C ASN A 376 -26.86 14.31 4.63
N LEU A 377 -27.61 15.09 3.83
CA LEU A 377 -27.13 15.79 2.64
C LEU A 377 -26.48 17.14 3.00
N GLU A 378 -25.38 17.15 3.75
CA GLU A 378 -24.59 18.40 3.91
C GLU A 378 -23.06 18.24 3.89
N SER A 379 -22.51 17.09 3.54
CA SER A 379 -21.07 17.03 3.19
C SER A 379 -20.76 15.89 2.23
N ASP A 380 -19.80 16.15 1.33
CA ASP A 380 -19.31 15.26 0.29
C ASP A 380 -19.05 13.85 0.84
N PHE A 381 -19.73 12.82 0.33
CA PHE A 381 -19.58 11.45 0.84
C PHE A 381 -19.36 10.38 -0.24
N PHE A 382 -18.29 9.61 -0.03
CA PHE A 382 -18.09 8.23 -0.45
C PHE A 382 -19.07 7.32 0.30
N CYS A 383 -19.85 6.50 -0.39
CA CYS A 383 -20.81 5.59 0.23
C CYS A 383 -20.12 4.31 0.75
N PHE A 384 -20.33 3.96 2.02
CA PHE A 384 -20.01 2.64 2.59
C PHE A 384 -21.26 1.76 2.55
N ILE A 385 -21.18 0.58 1.93
CA ILE A 385 -22.24 -0.44 1.95
C ILE A 385 -21.86 -1.49 2.99
N GLU A 386 -22.63 -1.58 4.07
CA GLU A 386 -22.53 -2.66 5.04
C GLU A 386 -23.30 -3.90 4.51
N ARG A 387 -22.60 -5.03 4.32
CA ARG A 387 -23.19 -6.28 3.85
C ARG A 387 -23.68 -7.11 5.05
N SER A 388 -24.99 -7.25 5.19
CA SER A 388 -25.59 -8.31 6.01
C SER A 388 -25.98 -9.47 5.09
N ILE A 389 -25.15 -10.52 5.04
CA ILE A 389 -25.53 -11.78 4.40
C ILE A 389 -26.30 -12.58 5.44
N SER A 390 -27.62 -12.71 5.25
CA SER A 390 -28.38 -13.78 5.89
C SER A 390 -28.46 -14.95 4.91
N THR A 391 -27.85 -16.07 5.27
CA THR A 391 -27.99 -17.33 4.54
C THR A 391 -29.43 -17.81 4.75
N ILE A 392 -30.23 -17.84 3.69
CA ILE A 392 -31.51 -18.56 3.68
C ILE A 392 -31.20 -19.95 3.11
N CYS A 393 -31.45 -21.00 3.90
CA CYS A 393 -31.33 -22.40 3.50
C CYS A 393 -32.24 -22.77 2.34
#